data_AF-A0A8T1RXF7-F1
#
_entry.id   AF-A0A8T1RXF7-F1
#
_cell.length_a   1.000
_cell.length_b   1.000
_cell.length_c   1.000
_cell.angle_alpha   90.00
_cell.angle_beta   90.00
_cell.angle_gamma   90.00
#
_symmetry.space_group_name_H-M   'P 1'
#
loop_
_entity.id
_entity.type
_entity.pdbx_description
1 polymer ?
#
loop_
_entity_poly.entity_id
_entity_poly.type
_entity_poly.pdbx_seq_one_letter_code
_entity_poly.pdbx_strand_id
1 'polypeptide(L)' 'LPIVTVPNVDEAIAFINSRERPLAVYVFASNSKLVRRVLDRTSSGGFGANDSIMQMTLISLPFGGIGSSGLGSY' A
#
# COMPACT_ATOMS: atom_id res chain seq x y z
N LEU A 1 -3.08 9.94 -15.13
CA LEU A 1 -3.17 8.82 -14.17
C LEU A 1 -3.79 7.62 -14.88
N PRO A 2 -3.07 6.50 -15.08
CA PRO A 2 -3.66 5.31 -15.67
C PRO A 2 -4.66 4.67 -14.69
N ILE A 3 -5.79 4.20 -15.20
CA ILE A 3 -6.80 3.49 -14.43
C ILE A 3 -6.84 2.05 -14.93
N VAL A 4 -6.55 1.11 -14.04
CA VAL A 4 -6.69 -0.33 -14.31
C VAL A 4 -7.85 -0.84 -13.47
N THR A 5 -8.91 -1.28 -14.14
CA THR A 5 -10.06 -1.88 -13.46
C THR A 5 -9.79 -3.34 -13.19
N VAL A 6 -10.20 -3.79 -12.00
CA VAL A 6 -10.18 -5.19 -11.59
C VAL A 6 -11.56 -5.52 -11.00
N PRO A 7 -12.06 -6.75 -11.14
CA PRO A 7 -13.41 -7.12 -10.74
C PRO A 7 -13.60 -7.18 -9.22
N ASN A 8 -12.53 -7.39 -8.44
CA ASN A 8 -12.62 -7.48 -6.98
C ASN A 8 -11.28 -7.19 -6.28
N VAL A 9 -11.32 -7.12 -4.95
CA VAL A 9 -10.14 -6.79 -4.12
C VAL A 9 -9.07 -7.87 -4.16
N ASP A 10 -9.42 -9.15 -4.36
CA ASP A 10 -8.44 -10.22 -4.43
C ASP A 10 -7.60 -10.10 -5.70
N GLU A 11 -8.22 -9.72 -6.81
CA GLU A 11 -7.51 -9.42 -8.05
C GLU A 11 -6.64 -8.15 -7.93
N ALA A 12 -7.09 -7.13 -7.20
CA ALA A 12 -6.24 -5.98 -6.87
C ALA A 12 -5.00 -6.40 -6.07
N ILE A 13 -5.17 -7.24 -5.05
CA ILE A 13 -4.06 -7.75 -4.22
C ILE A 13 -3.11 -8.60 -5.08
N ALA A 14 -3.62 -9.50 -5.91
CA ALA A 14 -2.81 -10.32 -6.81
C ALA A 14 -2.04 -9.45 -7.82
N PHE A 15 -2.67 -8.40 -8.35
CA PHE A 15 -2.06 -7.44 -9.25
C PHE A 15 -0.92 -6.64 -8.59
N ILE A 16 -1.06 -6.27 -7.32
CA ILE A 16 0.01 -5.60 -6.57
C ILE A 16 1.17 -6.58 -6.33
N ASN A 17 0.87 -7.80 -5.85
CA ASN A 17 1.87 -8.78 -5.47
C ASN A 17 2.63 -9.41 -6.66
N SER A 18 2.09 -9.33 -7.88
CA SER A 18 2.79 -9.79 -9.09
C SER A 18 3.87 -8.81 -9.59
N ARG A 19 4.05 -7.68 -8.91
CA ARG A 19 5.03 -6.65 -9.23
C ARG A 19 6.04 -6.48 -8.11
N GLU A 20 7.07 -5.70 -8.39
CA GLU A 20 8.01 -5.28 -7.38
C GLU A 20 7.32 -4.52 -6.25
N ARG A 21 7.82 -4.72 -5.03
CA ARG A 21 7.21 -4.17 -3.82
C ARG A 21 7.24 -2.64 -3.86
N PRO A 22 6.08 -1.97 -3.83
CA PRO A 22 6.02 -0.52 -3.94
C PRO A 22 6.45 0.15 -2.62
N LEU A 23 6.83 1.43 -2.72
CA LEU A 23 7.11 2.24 -1.54
C LEU A 23 5.84 2.47 -0.72
N ALA A 24 4.71 2.74 -1.37
CA ALA A 24 3.45 3.01 -0.70
C ALA A 24 2.26 2.31 -1.37
N VAL A 25 1.32 1.82 -0.55
CA VAL A 25 0.00 1.36 -0.98
C VAL A 25 -1.08 2.22 -0.32
N TYR A 26 -2.03 2.68 -1.13
CA TYR A 26 -3.18 3.46 -0.65
C TYR A 26 -4.48 2.72 -0.95
N VAL A 27 -5.36 2.64 0.05
CA VAL A 27 -6.67 1.98 -0.09
C VAL A 27 -7.77 2.95 0.33
N PHE A 28 -8.73 3.16 -0.56
CA PHE A 28 -9.92 3.98 -0.30
C PHE A 28 -11.13 3.08 -0.16
N ALA A 29 -11.61 2.91 1.06
CA ALA A 29 -12.78 2.10 1.38
C ALA A 29 -13.37 2.46 2.75
N SER A 30 -14.69 2.46 2.86
CA SER A 30 -15.39 2.57 4.15
C SER A 30 -15.39 1.25 4.94
N ASN A 31 -15.19 0.11 4.26
CA ASN A 31 -15.18 -1.21 4.89
C ASN A 31 -13.79 -1.50 5.50
N SER A 32 -13.69 -1.43 6.82
CA SER A 32 -12.45 -1.69 7.56
C SER A 32 -11.90 -3.12 7.35
N LYS A 33 -12.77 -4.12 7.14
CA LYS A 33 -12.32 -5.50 6.83
C LYS A 33 -11.62 -5.57 5.47
N LEU A 34 -12.07 -4.77 4.50
CA LEU A 34 -11.42 -4.67 3.19
C LEU A 34 -10.05 -4.01 3.31
N VAL A 35 -9.98 -2.86 3.99
CA VAL A 35 -8.70 -2.16 4.24
C VAL A 35 -7.70 -3.10 4.92
N ARG A 36 -8.15 -3.80 5.98
CA ARG A 36 -7.33 -4.76 6.72
C ARG A 36 -6.86 -5.92 5.83
N ARG A 37 -7.75 -6.45 4.98
CA ARG A 37 -7.40 -7.52 4.04
C ARG A 37 -6.30 -7.11 3.06
N VAL A 38 -6.31 -5.87 2.56
CA VAL A 38 -5.25 -5.39 1.65
C VAL A 38 -3.95 -5.17 2.43
N LEU A 39 -4.02 -4.55 3.61
CA LEU A 39 -2.86 -4.36 4.49
C LEU A 39 -2.18 -5.70 4.82
N ASP A 40 -2.95 -6.70 5.25
CA ASP A 40 -2.40 -7.99 5.70
C ASP A 40 -1.90 -8.87 4.54
N ARG A 41 -2.29 -8.57 3.28
CA ARG A 41 -1.97 -9.41 2.10
C ARG A 41 -1.09 -8.73 1.05
N THR A 42 -0.61 -7.53 1.31
CA THR A 42 0.36 -6.83 0.45
C THR A 42 1.59 -6.42 1.25
N SER A 43 2.70 -6.19 0.57
CA SER A 43 3.94 -5.71 1.20
C SER A 43 4.38 -4.43 0.52
N SER A 44 4.63 -3.40 1.33
CA SER A 44 5.06 -2.07 0.89
C SER A 44 5.86 -1.38 1.99
N GLY A 45 6.58 -0.32 1.66
CA GLY A 45 7.30 0.50 2.64
C GLY A 45 6.35 1.22 3.61
N GLY A 46 5.21 1.70 3.12
CA GLY A 46 4.17 2.34 3.90
C GLY A 46 2.76 2.06 3.37
N PHE A 47 1.77 2.12 4.26
CA PHE A 47 0.38 1.87 3.92
C PHE A 47 -0.50 3.01 4.43
N GLY A 48 -1.38 3.52 3.57
CA GLY A 48 -2.36 4.56 3.90
C GLY A 48 -3.78 4.13 3.57
N ALA A 49 -4.73 4.49 4.43
CA ALA A 49 -6.15 4.23 4.20
C ALA A 49 -6.93 5.54 4.17
N ASN A 50 -7.79 5.70 3.16
CA ASN A 50 -8.66 6.87 2.94
C ASN A 50 -7.95 8.23 2.84
N ASP A 51 -6.63 8.21 2.69
CA ASP A 51 -5.80 9.38 2.42
C ASP A 51 -4.54 8.96 1.67
N SER A 52 -3.79 9.92 1.16
CA SER A 52 -2.50 9.72 0.50
C SER A 52 -1.43 10.60 1.17
N ILE A 53 -0.18 10.15 1.15
CA ILE A 53 1.01 10.93 1.56
C ILE A 53 1.11 11.22 3.07
N MET A 54 0.01 11.19 3.83
CA MET A 54 -0.03 11.52 5.27
C MET A 54 0.95 10.70 6.13
N GLN A 55 1.30 9.48 5.73
CA GLN A 55 2.30 8.70 6.45
C GLN A 55 3.70 9.36 6.48
N MET A 56 4.00 10.28 5.55
CA MET A 56 5.26 11.04 5.53
C MET A 56 5.29 12.19 6.54
N THR A 57 4.14 12.66 7.02
CA THR A 57 4.08 13.79 7.95
C THR A 57 4.24 13.37 9.41
N LEU A 58 4.15 12.08 9.69
CA LEU A 58 4.29 11.50 11.01
C LEU A 58 5.75 11.18 11.30
N ILE A 59 6.43 12.08 12.01
CA ILE A 59 7.84 11.94 12.40
C ILE A 59 8.10 10.68 13.23
N SER A 60 7.07 10.16 13.91
CA SER A 60 7.17 8.92 14.70
C SER A 60 7.11 7.65 13.87
N LEU A 61 6.73 7.72 12.59
CA LEU A 61 6.68 6.56 11.71
C LEU A 61 7.98 6.45 10.91
N PRO A 62 8.61 5.26 10.87
CA PRO A 62 9.76 5.05 10.03
C PRO A 62 9.35 5.20 8.56
N PHE A 63 10.06 6.04 7.81
CA PHE A 63 9.85 6.19 6.37
C PHE A 63 10.96 5.47 5.62
N GLY A 64 10.59 4.49 4.80
CA GLY A 64 11.54 3.63 4.12
C GLY A 64 10.89 2.64 3.16
N GLY A 65 11.71 2.06 2.28
CA GLY A 65 11.27 1.11 1.27
C GLY A 65 11.58 -0.35 1.63
N ILE A 66 11.08 -1.26 0.80
CA ILE A 66 11.42 -2.69 0.87
C ILE A 66 11.64 -3.26 -0.53
N GLY A 67 12.75 -4.00 -0.71
CA GLY A 67 13.11 -4.56 -2.01
C GLY A 67 13.42 -3.46 -3.03
N SER A 68 12.82 -3.50 -4.21
CA SER A 68 13.10 -2.54 -5.28
C SER A 68 12.64 -1.10 -4.96
N SER A 69 11.84 -0.90 -3.91
CA SER A 69 11.47 0.45 -3.44
C SER A 69 12.46 1.07 -2.45
N GLY A 70 13.49 0.32 -2.02
CA GLY A 70 14.51 0.80 -1.10
C GLY A 70 14.87 -0.22 -0.02
N LEU A 71 15.91 0.09 0.75
CA LEU A 71 16.38 -0.72 1.88
C LEU A 71 16.59 0.18 3.10
N GLY A 72 16.01 -0.20 4.24
CA GLY A 72 16.09 0.55 5.49
C GLY A 72 15.04 1.64 5.60
N SER A 73 15.05 2.33 6.74
CA SER A 73 14.12 3.40 7.09
C SER A 73 14.79 4.39 8.05
N TYR A 74 14.27 5.62 8.10
CA TYR A 74 14.65 6.64 9.07
C TYR A 74 13.43 7.21 9.79
#